data_AF-A0A917R5C8-F1
#
_entry.id   AF-A0A917R5C8-F1
#
_cell.length_a   1.000
_cell.length_b   1.000
_cell.length_c   1.000
_cell.angle_alpha   90.00
_cell.angle_beta   90.00
_cell.angle_gamma   90.00
#
_symmetry.space_group_name_H-M   'P 1'
#
loop_
_entity.id
_entity.type
_entity.pdbx_description
1 polymer ?
#
loop_
_entity_poly.entity_id
_entity_poly.type
_entity_poly.pdbx_seq_one_letter_code
_entity_poly.pdbx_strand_id
1 'polypeptide(L)'
;MAAHEVESGRRIDEARRLAESGELEAATEIFAALAADEGETDRAQAAVGLALVLERRGDLAGSRAAARAALATGHPEYAAQAACLLARGFEQDGAADQARAAWQAVIGLGTPAYLPGAHLALARIAEAQGDEREAEASLRAALATGDPQAGSEAAQRLAEYLLAEGAPGEAADVLIEALEVPAVADPGRLRVLLGMAHLDMACGEFALAAEGAGDADGTALAVELLARTLPLRGRDEDAEAVWAYGLGHPDAAVAGQVRLRLHREDPPLPDA
;
A
#
# COMPACT_ATOMS: atom_id res chain seq x y z
N MET A 1 -28.34 34.53 -16.65
CA MET A 1 -27.68 33.23 -16.45
C MET A 1 -26.33 33.19 -17.14
N ALA A 2 -26.24 33.10 -18.46
CA ALA A 2 -24.95 32.96 -19.15
C ALA A 2 -23.84 33.99 -18.79
N ALA A 3 -24.17 35.28 -18.60
CA ALA A 3 -23.17 36.28 -18.21
C ALA A 3 -22.71 36.17 -16.74
N HIS A 4 -23.56 35.63 -15.86
CA HIS A 4 -23.23 35.40 -14.45
C HIS A 4 -22.36 34.15 -14.31
N GLU A 5 -22.75 33.05 -14.98
CA GLU A 5 -21.95 31.81 -15.06
C GLU A 5 -20.53 32.06 -15.62
N VAL A 6 -20.41 32.87 -16.68
CA VAL A 6 -19.10 33.23 -17.24
C VAL A 6 -18.24 34.04 -16.25
N GLU A 7 -18.86 34.87 -15.42
CA GLU A 7 -18.15 35.67 -14.42
C GLU A 7 -17.75 34.81 -13.21
N SER A 8 -18.61 33.91 -12.75
CA SER A 8 -18.32 32.96 -11.67
C SER A 8 -17.16 32.02 -12.04
N GLY A 9 -17.17 31.48 -13.25
CA GLY A 9 -16.05 30.70 -13.78
C GLY A 9 -14.73 31.49 -13.82
N ARG A 10 -14.76 32.76 -14.27
CA ARG A 10 -13.57 33.63 -14.26
C ARG A 10 -13.02 33.83 -12.85
N ARG A 11 -13.90 34.05 -11.86
CA ARG A 11 -13.51 34.24 -10.46
C ARG A 11 -12.93 32.97 -9.85
N ILE A 12 -13.46 31.79 -10.20
CA ILE A 12 -12.88 30.50 -9.79
C ILE A 12 -11.47 30.32 -10.36
N ASP A 13 -11.26 30.65 -11.63
CA ASP A 13 -9.94 30.57 -12.26
C ASP A 13 -8.95 31.57 -11.64
N GLU A 14 -9.42 32.76 -11.26
CA GLU A 14 -8.62 33.74 -10.51
C GLU A 14 -8.22 33.21 -9.13
N ALA A 15 -9.18 32.69 -8.37
CA ALA A 15 -8.92 32.10 -7.06
C ALA A 15 -7.92 30.93 -7.14
N ARG A 16 -8.02 30.11 -8.20
CA ARG A 16 -7.06 29.03 -8.44
C ARG A 16 -5.65 29.56 -8.71
N ARG A 17 -5.50 30.57 -9.57
CA ARG A 17 -4.20 31.20 -9.83
C ARG A 17 -3.57 31.81 -8.57
N LEU A 18 -4.38 32.47 -7.74
CA LEU A 18 -3.94 33.02 -6.45
C LEU A 18 -3.50 31.90 -5.50
N ALA A 19 -4.22 30.78 -5.46
CA ALA A 19 -3.82 29.63 -4.66
C ALA A 19 -2.50 29.01 -5.14
N GLU A 20 -2.28 28.97 -6.45
CA GLU A 20 -1.04 28.48 -7.08
C GLU A 20 0.15 29.42 -6.83
N SER A 21 -0.06 30.74 -6.79
CA SER A 21 0.97 31.74 -6.46
C SER A 21 1.29 31.82 -4.96
N GLY A 22 0.50 31.16 -4.12
CA GLY A 22 0.65 31.17 -2.66
C GLY A 22 -0.12 32.30 -1.95
N GLU A 23 -0.93 33.06 -2.67
CA GLU A 23 -1.82 34.10 -2.14
C GLU A 23 -3.11 33.47 -1.57
N LEU A 24 -2.94 32.59 -0.57
CA LEU A 24 -3.99 31.72 -0.06
C LEU A 24 -5.14 32.50 0.60
N GLU A 25 -4.86 33.62 1.26
CA GLU A 25 -5.89 34.52 1.82
C GLU A 25 -6.81 35.06 0.72
N ALA A 26 -6.26 35.62 -0.36
CA ALA A 26 -7.05 36.20 -1.45
C ALA A 26 -7.87 35.12 -2.17
N ALA A 27 -7.30 33.93 -2.39
CA ALA A 27 -8.03 32.78 -2.91
C ALA A 27 -9.18 32.35 -1.98
N THR A 28 -8.94 32.33 -0.66
CA THR A 28 -9.95 32.00 0.35
C THR A 28 -11.15 32.93 0.26
N GLU A 29 -10.92 34.25 0.15
CA GLU A 29 -11.99 35.25 0.07
C GLU A 29 -12.89 35.04 -1.14
N ILE A 30 -12.29 34.79 -2.32
CA ILE A 30 -13.06 34.57 -3.55
C ILE A 30 -13.86 33.27 -3.45
N PHE A 31 -13.24 32.16 -3.05
CA PHE A 31 -13.93 30.89 -2.92
C PHE A 31 -15.04 30.94 -1.87
N ALA A 32 -14.80 31.59 -0.72
CA ALA A 32 -15.80 31.73 0.33
C ALA A 32 -17.01 32.55 -0.12
N ALA A 33 -16.80 33.63 -0.88
CA ALA A 33 -17.88 34.44 -1.41
C ALA A 33 -18.78 33.64 -2.36
N LEU A 34 -18.19 32.87 -3.29
CA LEU A 34 -18.93 32.06 -4.24
C LEU A 34 -19.61 30.85 -3.58
N ALA A 35 -18.96 30.20 -2.61
CA ALA A 35 -19.53 29.07 -1.89
C ALA A 35 -20.71 29.44 -0.97
N ALA A 36 -20.77 30.70 -0.53
CA ALA A 36 -21.84 31.22 0.32
C ALA A 36 -23.10 31.65 -0.47
N ASP A 37 -22.98 31.92 -1.77
CA ASP A 37 -24.10 32.33 -2.61
C ASP A 37 -24.95 31.11 -3.01
N GLU A 38 -26.19 31.04 -2.52
CA GLU A 38 -27.09 29.92 -2.81
C GLU A 38 -27.60 29.91 -4.27
N GLY A 39 -27.52 31.05 -4.96
CA GLY A 39 -27.88 31.19 -6.37
C GLY A 39 -26.75 30.86 -7.34
N GLU A 40 -25.54 30.59 -6.81
CA GLU A 40 -24.36 30.32 -7.62
C GLU A 40 -24.36 28.89 -8.17
N THR A 41 -24.28 28.77 -9.49
CA THR A 41 -24.26 27.47 -10.18
C THR A 41 -22.98 26.71 -9.82
N ASP A 42 -21.87 27.42 -9.66
CA ASP A 42 -20.55 26.85 -9.36
C ASP A 42 -20.28 26.72 -7.85
N ARG A 43 -21.30 26.84 -7.00
CA ARG A 43 -21.17 26.81 -5.53
C ARG A 43 -20.44 25.56 -5.03
N ALA A 44 -20.73 24.41 -5.59
CA ALA A 44 -20.10 23.15 -5.23
C ALA A 44 -18.59 23.15 -5.53
N GLN A 45 -18.22 23.66 -6.71
CA GLN A 45 -16.83 23.82 -7.12
C GLN A 45 -16.09 24.82 -6.22
N ALA A 46 -16.73 25.95 -5.92
CA ALA A 46 -16.17 26.96 -5.04
C ALA A 46 -15.96 26.44 -3.61
N ALA A 47 -16.91 25.65 -3.09
CA ALA A 47 -16.79 25.03 -1.77
C ALA A 47 -15.64 23.99 -1.71
N VAL A 48 -15.42 23.21 -2.78
CA VAL A 48 -14.24 22.34 -2.90
C VAL A 48 -12.95 23.16 -2.97
N GLY A 49 -12.93 24.23 -3.77
CA GLY A 49 -11.79 25.15 -3.86
C GLY A 49 -11.44 25.78 -2.50
N LEU A 50 -12.45 26.22 -1.76
CA LEU A 50 -12.32 26.72 -0.40
C LEU A 50 -11.71 25.66 0.53
N ALA A 51 -12.22 24.43 0.47
CA ALA A 51 -11.73 23.34 1.32
C ALA A 51 -10.24 23.04 1.07
N LEU A 52 -9.80 23.02 -0.19
CA LEU A 52 -8.40 22.82 -0.58
C LEU A 52 -7.48 23.94 -0.08
N VAL A 53 -7.89 25.20 -0.25
CA VAL A 53 -7.09 26.36 0.17
C VAL A 53 -6.96 26.40 1.69
N LEU A 54 -8.05 26.13 2.43
CA LEU A 54 -8.03 26.06 3.89
C LEU A 54 -7.16 24.91 4.40
N GLU A 55 -7.20 23.74 3.75
CA GLU A 55 -6.30 22.63 4.06
C GLU A 55 -4.83 23.06 3.90
N ARG A 56 -4.49 23.71 2.78
CA ARG A 56 -3.12 24.18 2.52
C ARG A 56 -2.64 25.24 3.52
N ARG A 57 -3.56 25.99 4.13
CA ARG A 57 -3.28 26.95 5.22
C ARG A 57 -3.18 26.28 6.59
N GLY A 58 -3.50 24.98 6.70
CA GLY A 58 -3.57 24.25 7.96
C GLY A 58 -4.87 24.49 8.75
N ASP A 59 -5.86 25.16 8.18
CA ASP A 59 -7.20 25.30 8.78
C ASP A 59 -8.05 24.07 8.44
N LEU A 60 -7.80 22.98 9.16
CA LEU A 60 -8.48 21.70 8.94
C LEU A 60 -9.97 21.78 9.30
N ALA A 61 -10.32 22.54 10.33
CA ALA A 61 -11.72 22.73 10.74
C ALA A 61 -12.51 23.48 9.66
N GLY A 62 -11.95 24.57 9.12
CA GLY A 62 -12.52 25.31 8.02
C GLY A 62 -12.59 24.48 6.74
N SER A 63 -11.54 23.72 6.42
CA SER A 63 -11.52 22.80 5.28
C SER A 63 -12.66 21.78 5.34
N ARG A 64 -12.85 21.12 6.49
CA ARG A 64 -13.95 20.17 6.69
C ARG A 64 -15.33 20.83 6.61
N ALA A 65 -15.46 22.07 7.09
CA ALA A 65 -16.71 22.83 6.97
C ALA A 65 -17.05 23.12 5.50
N ALA A 66 -16.07 23.56 4.71
CA ALA A 66 -16.22 23.80 3.27
C ALA A 66 -16.50 22.50 2.49
N ALA A 67 -15.82 21.39 2.82
CA ALA A 67 -16.09 20.08 2.23
C ALA A 67 -17.52 19.58 2.52
N ARG A 68 -18.02 19.76 3.76
CA ARG A 68 -19.42 19.48 4.09
C ARG A 68 -20.39 20.36 3.31
N ALA A 69 -20.07 21.64 3.11
CA ALA A 69 -20.89 22.53 2.30
C ALA A 69 -20.94 22.07 0.84
N ALA A 70 -19.82 21.64 0.26
CA ALA A 70 -19.77 21.04 -1.07
C ALA A 70 -20.64 19.78 -1.16
N LEU A 71 -20.55 18.84 -0.20
CA LEU A 71 -21.40 17.65 -0.16
C LEU A 71 -22.89 18.00 -0.05
N ALA A 72 -23.25 19.02 0.73
CA ALA A 72 -24.63 19.45 0.92
C ALA A 72 -25.27 20.00 -0.37
N THR A 73 -24.48 20.43 -1.35
CA THR A 73 -25.00 20.81 -2.68
C THR A 73 -25.55 19.62 -3.46
N GLY A 74 -25.15 18.38 -3.12
CA GLY A 74 -25.52 17.18 -3.87
C GLY A 74 -24.91 17.13 -5.28
N HIS A 75 -23.94 17.98 -5.61
CA HIS A 75 -23.36 18.04 -6.95
C HIS A 75 -22.54 16.78 -7.26
N PRO A 76 -22.91 15.97 -8.27
CA PRO A 76 -22.34 14.65 -8.50
C PRO A 76 -20.83 14.68 -8.79
N GLU A 77 -20.37 15.68 -9.54
CA GLU A 77 -18.95 15.79 -9.94
C GLU A 77 -18.02 16.13 -8.76
N TYR A 78 -18.52 16.84 -7.74
CA TYR A 78 -17.72 17.34 -6.64
C TYR A 78 -17.89 16.54 -5.35
N ALA A 79 -18.91 15.67 -5.28
CA ALA A 79 -19.21 14.89 -4.08
C ALA A 79 -18.03 14.03 -3.63
N ALA A 80 -17.42 13.26 -4.55
CA ALA A 80 -16.32 12.37 -4.20
C ALA A 80 -15.06 13.14 -3.75
N GLN A 81 -14.75 14.24 -4.42
CA GLN A 81 -13.63 15.10 -4.04
C GLN A 81 -13.84 15.72 -2.65
N ALA A 82 -15.04 16.22 -2.38
CA ALA A 82 -15.40 16.79 -1.08
C ALA A 82 -15.35 15.74 0.04
N ALA A 83 -15.84 14.52 -0.22
CA ALA A 83 -15.75 13.41 0.73
C ALA A 83 -14.28 13.04 1.04
N CYS A 84 -13.40 13.01 0.03
CA CYS A 84 -11.96 12.78 0.22
C CYS A 84 -11.31 13.86 1.10
N LEU A 85 -11.64 15.14 0.86
CA LEU A 85 -11.12 16.26 1.66
C LEU A 85 -11.59 16.17 3.11
N LEU A 86 -12.86 15.82 3.32
CA LEU A 86 -13.41 15.59 4.64
C LEU A 86 -12.69 14.44 5.36
N ALA A 87 -12.41 13.33 4.66
CA ALA A 87 -11.73 12.17 5.21
C ALA A 87 -10.28 12.47 5.60
N ARG A 88 -9.50 13.08 4.69
CA ARG A 88 -8.11 13.53 4.96
C ARG A 88 -8.04 14.50 6.13
N GLY A 89 -9.00 15.42 6.21
CA GLY A 89 -9.09 16.35 7.33
C GLY A 89 -9.40 15.67 8.67
N PHE A 90 -10.03 14.50 8.71
CA PHE A 90 -10.19 13.71 9.94
C PHE A 90 -8.92 12.91 10.28
N GLU A 91 -8.21 12.39 9.28
CA GLU A 91 -6.92 11.70 9.52
C GLU A 91 -5.89 12.63 10.14
N GLN A 92 -5.76 13.85 9.62
CA GLN A 92 -4.82 14.84 10.13
C GLN A 92 -5.12 15.28 11.57
N ASP A 93 -6.38 15.22 12.00
CA ASP A 93 -6.82 15.48 13.38
C ASP A 93 -6.68 14.24 14.30
N GLY A 94 -6.27 13.09 13.77
CA GLY A 94 -6.24 11.82 14.52
C GLY A 94 -7.62 11.23 14.83
N ALA A 95 -8.68 11.71 14.16
CA ALA A 95 -10.05 11.28 14.35
C ALA A 95 -10.35 10.01 13.53
N ALA A 96 -9.73 8.89 13.90
CA ALA A 96 -9.69 7.65 13.12
C ALA A 96 -11.08 7.11 12.73
N ASP A 97 -12.05 7.09 13.66
CA ASP A 97 -13.40 6.57 13.37
C ASP A 97 -14.14 7.46 12.36
N GLN A 98 -14.02 8.78 12.50
CA GLN A 98 -14.60 9.72 11.54
C GLN A 98 -13.92 9.65 10.18
N ALA A 99 -12.60 9.48 10.14
CA ALA A 99 -11.83 9.28 8.91
C ALA A 99 -12.29 8.00 8.21
N ARG A 100 -12.42 6.90 8.95
CA ARG A 100 -12.90 5.61 8.43
C ARG A 100 -14.28 5.74 7.79
N ALA A 101 -15.22 6.36 8.50
CA ALA A 101 -16.58 6.58 7.99
C ALA A 101 -16.58 7.48 6.74
N ALA A 102 -15.73 8.50 6.70
CA ALA A 102 -15.63 9.40 5.55
C ALA A 102 -15.01 8.70 4.32
N TRP A 103 -13.97 7.86 4.50
CA TRP A 103 -13.41 7.06 3.40
C TRP A 103 -14.38 5.98 2.89
N GLN A 104 -15.16 5.36 3.77
CA GLN A 104 -16.25 4.47 3.35
C GLN A 104 -17.30 5.22 2.52
N ALA A 105 -17.60 6.47 2.85
CA ALA A 105 -18.49 7.31 2.03
C ALA A 105 -17.88 7.62 0.65
N VAL A 106 -16.57 7.86 0.55
CA VAL A 106 -15.86 8.00 -0.74
C VAL A 106 -16.05 6.77 -1.62
N ILE A 107 -15.86 5.57 -1.04
CA ILE A 107 -16.08 4.31 -1.74
C ILE A 107 -17.54 4.16 -2.18
N GLY A 108 -18.49 4.52 -1.31
CA GLY A 108 -19.92 4.49 -1.61
C GLY A 108 -20.34 5.40 -2.77
N LEU A 109 -19.59 6.49 -3.03
CA LEU A 109 -19.80 7.35 -4.20
C LEU A 109 -19.28 6.73 -5.50
N GLY A 110 -18.43 5.70 -5.43
CA GLY A 110 -18.05 4.87 -6.58
C GLY A 110 -17.25 5.59 -7.67
N THR A 111 -16.66 6.75 -7.40
CA THR A 111 -15.89 7.51 -8.39
C THR A 111 -14.49 6.90 -8.54
N PRO A 112 -14.14 6.29 -9.70
CA PRO A 112 -12.93 5.46 -9.83
C PRO A 112 -11.63 6.17 -9.46
N ALA A 113 -11.52 7.47 -9.74
CA ALA A 113 -10.32 8.26 -9.44
C ALA A 113 -9.98 8.35 -7.93
N TYR A 114 -10.95 8.09 -7.04
CA TYR A 114 -10.77 8.21 -5.59
C TYR A 114 -10.74 6.86 -4.87
N LEU A 115 -11.12 5.76 -5.53
CA LEU A 115 -11.15 4.44 -4.91
C LEU A 115 -9.78 3.94 -4.45
N PRO A 116 -8.68 4.05 -5.24
CA PRO A 116 -7.39 3.49 -4.83
C PRO A 116 -6.88 4.14 -3.54
N GLY A 117 -6.95 5.48 -3.47
CA GLY A 117 -6.54 6.24 -2.28
C GLY A 117 -7.42 5.96 -1.06
N ALA A 118 -8.73 5.80 -1.25
CA ALA A 118 -9.65 5.50 -0.15
C ALA A 118 -9.40 4.10 0.44
N HIS A 119 -9.17 3.09 -0.40
CA HIS A 119 -8.83 1.75 0.07
C HIS A 119 -7.49 1.71 0.83
N LEU A 120 -6.46 2.39 0.33
CA LEU A 120 -5.18 2.49 1.05
C LEU A 120 -5.31 3.23 2.39
N ALA A 121 -6.15 4.25 2.45
CA ALA A 121 -6.42 4.98 3.68
C ALA A 121 -7.12 4.10 4.73
N LEU A 122 -8.15 3.35 4.33
CA LEU A 122 -8.79 2.37 5.21
C LEU A 122 -7.81 1.30 5.68
N ALA A 123 -6.93 0.81 4.81
CA ALA A 123 -5.88 -0.13 5.21
C ALA A 123 -4.97 0.48 6.30
N ARG A 124 -4.48 1.70 6.12
CA ARG A 124 -3.64 2.38 7.14
C ARG A 124 -4.38 2.59 8.47
N ILE A 125 -5.66 2.94 8.43
CA ILE A 125 -6.46 3.10 9.66
C ILE A 125 -6.61 1.76 10.38
N ALA A 126 -6.92 0.69 9.65
CA ALA A 126 -7.07 -0.65 10.22
C ALA A 126 -5.76 -1.16 10.85
N GLU A 127 -4.62 -0.95 10.18
CA GLU A 127 -3.30 -1.30 10.73
C GLU A 127 -2.97 -0.55 12.01
N ALA A 128 -3.25 0.76 12.06
CA ALA A 128 -3.04 1.55 13.26
C ALA A 128 -3.90 1.07 14.45
N GLN A 129 -5.01 0.38 14.16
CA GLN A 129 -5.91 -0.22 15.14
C GLN A 129 -5.58 -1.70 15.43
N GLY A 130 -4.64 -2.30 14.70
CA GLY A 130 -4.31 -3.72 14.78
C GLY A 130 -5.38 -4.65 14.19
N ASP A 131 -6.26 -4.14 13.32
CA ASP A 131 -7.23 -4.97 12.59
C ASP A 131 -6.61 -5.46 11.28
N GLU A 132 -5.84 -6.55 11.38
CA GLU A 132 -5.14 -7.16 10.24
C GLU A 132 -6.12 -7.62 9.14
N ARG A 133 -7.32 -8.09 9.51
CA ARG A 133 -8.33 -8.55 8.54
C ARG A 133 -8.92 -7.40 7.73
N GLU A 134 -9.27 -6.29 8.38
CA GLU A 134 -9.76 -5.09 7.68
C GLU A 134 -8.64 -4.46 6.82
N ALA A 135 -7.39 -4.50 7.29
CA ALA A 135 -6.23 -4.05 6.54
C ALA A 135 -6.03 -4.87 5.25
N GLU A 136 -5.95 -6.19 5.36
CA GLU A 136 -5.78 -7.12 4.25
C GLU A 136 -6.91 -6.97 3.20
N ALA A 137 -8.16 -6.91 3.65
CA ALA A 137 -9.31 -6.72 2.78
C ALA A 137 -9.22 -5.37 2.01
N SER A 138 -8.80 -4.31 2.69
CA SER A 138 -8.63 -2.99 2.09
C SER A 138 -7.47 -2.94 1.10
N LEU A 139 -6.35 -3.62 1.38
CA LEU A 139 -5.20 -3.74 0.47
C LEU A 139 -5.57 -4.52 -0.79
N ARG A 140 -6.29 -5.64 -0.67
CA ARG A 140 -6.81 -6.38 -1.84
C ARG A 140 -7.76 -5.53 -2.67
N ALA A 141 -8.62 -4.72 -2.04
CA ALA A 141 -9.50 -3.81 -2.74
C ALA A 141 -8.74 -2.70 -3.49
N ALA A 142 -7.64 -2.17 -2.91
CA ALA A 142 -6.76 -1.23 -3.60
C ALA A 142 -6.06 -1.87 -4.82
N LEU A 143 -5.62 -3.12 -4.72
CA LEU A 143 -5.05 -3.86 -5.86
C LEU A 143 -6.08 -4.05 -6.98
N ALA A 144 -7.31 -4.39 -6.63
CA ALA A 144 -8.39 -4.62 -7.58
C ALA A 144 -8.75 -3.37 -8.40
N THR A 145 -8.35 -2.16 -8.00
CA THR A 145 -8.55 -0.95 -8.80
C THR A 145 -7.59 -0.87 -9.99
N GLY A 146 -6.50 -1.64 -9.99
CA GLY A 146 -5.48 -1.62 -11.04
C GLY A 146 -4.70 -0.30 -11.12
N ASP A 147 -4.72 0.52 -10.06
CA ASP A 147 -3.99 1.79 -10.04
C ASP A 147 -2.48 1.52 -9.86
N PRO A 148 -1.59 2.03 -10.72
CA PRO A 148 -0.18 1.65 -10.67
C PRO A 148 0.57 2.11 -9.42
N GLN A 149 0.15 3.21 -8.79
CA GLN A 149 0.79 3.74 -7.59
C GLN A 149 0.22 3.06 -6.35
N ALA A 150 -1.11 3.11 -6.20
CA ALA A 150 -1.78 2.53 -5.05
C ALA A 150 -1.67 1.01 -5.02
N GLY A 151 -1.72 0.36 -6.19
CA GLY A 151 -1.53 -1.07 -6.33
C GLY A 151 -0.13 -1.53 -5.91
N SER A 152 0.92 -0.75 -6.22
CA SER A 152 2.28 -1.09 -5.75
C SER A 152 2.41 -0.98 -4.24
N GLU A 153 1.92 0.11 -3.63
CA GLU A 153 1.90 0.26 -2.16
C GLU A 153 1.10 -0.86 -1.50
N ALA A 154 -0.07 -1.21 -2.07
CA ALA A 154 -0.92 -2.27 -1.56
C ALA A 154 -0.28 -3.65 -1.67
N ALA A 155 0.33 -3.97 -2.82
CA ALA A 155 1.04 -5.23 -3.05
C ALA A 155 2.20 -5.39 -2.07
N GLN A 156 2.97 -4.33 -1.85
CA GLN A 156 4.10 -4.35 -0.93
C GLN A 156 3.63 -4.73 0.49
N ARG A 157 2.65 -4.00 1.03
CA ARG A 157 2.16 -4.21 2.40
C ARG A 157 1.47 -5.56 2.56
N LEU A 158 0.66 -5.96 1.58
CA LEU A 158 -0.01 -7.26 1.60
C LEU A 158 1.00 -8.42 1.54
N ALA A 159 2.03 -8.32 0.70
CA ALA A 159 3.08 -9.34 0.64
C ALA A 159 3.88 -9.42 1.94
N GLU A 160 4.15 -8.29 2.61
CA GLU A 160 4.81 -8.27 3.91
C GLU A 160 3.97 -8.99 4.98
N TYR A 161 2.64 -8.80 5.02
CA TYR A 161 1.75 -9.57 5.89
C TYR A 161 1.77 -11.06 5.59
N LEU A 162 1.57 -11.43 4.32
CA LEU A 162 1.53 -12.82 3.91
C LEU A 162 2.86 -13.55 4.21
N LEU A 163 3.99 -12.87 4.04
CA LEU A 163 5.30 -13.42 4.42
C LEU A 163 5.45 -13.59 5.93
N ALA A 164 4.95 -12.65 6.73
CA ALA A 164 4.97 -12.76 8.19
C ALA A 164 4.07 -13.90 8.70
N GLU A 165 2.97 -14.17 8.01
CA GLU A 165 2.06 -15.30 8.31
C GLU A 165 2.55 -16.65 7.77
N GLY A 166 3.67 -16.67 7.02
CA GLY A 166 4.19 -17.90 6.43
C GLY A 166 3.40 -18.39 5.21
N ALA A 167 2.77 -17.47 4.47
CA ALA A 167 2.06 -17.70 3.21
C ALA A 167 2.85 -17.16 1.99
N PRO A 168 4.09 -17.62 1.73
CA PRO A 168 4.94 -17.05 0.67
C PRO A 168 4.42 -17.30 -0.74
N GLY A 169 3.64 -18.37 -0.96
CA GLY A 169 3.00 -18.62 -2.26
C GLY A 169 2.00 -17.54 -2.62
N GLU A 170 1.10 -17.19 -1.70
CA GLU A 170 0.13 -16.13 -1.91
C GLU A 170 0.81 -14.75 -2.03
N ALA A 171 1.87 -14.51 -1.24
CA ALA A 171 2.67 -13.29 -1.39
C ALA A 171 3.27 -13.19 -2.80
N ALA A 172 3.78 -14.30 -3.35
CA ALA A 172 4.33 -14.33 -4.70
C ALA A 172 3.27 -14.03 -5.76
N ASP A 173 2.08 -14.62 -5.64
CA ASP A 173 0.96 -14.39 -6.57
C ASP A 173 0.57 -12.90 -6.61
N VAL A 174 0.37 -12.28 -5.44
CA VAL A 174 0.06 -10.84 -5.31
C VAL A 174 1.13 -9.97 -5.99
N LEU A 175 2.41 -10.29 -5.77
CA LEU A 175 3.51 -9.51 -6.33
C LEU A 175 3.65 -9.69 -7.85
N ILE A 176 3.40 -10.90 -8.36
CA ILE A 176 3.39 -11.18 -9.80
C ILE A 176 2.28 -10.38 -10.47
N GLU A 177 1.05 -10.46 -9.96
CA GLU A 177 -0.09 -9.71 -10.49
C GLU A 177 0.17 -8.20 -10.49
N ALA A 178 0.72 -7.65 -9.40
CA ALA A 178 1.06 -6.25 -9.31
C ALA A 178 2.13 -5.82 -10.33
N LEU A 179 3.13 -6.67 -10.57
CA LEU A 179 4.20 -6.43 -11.55
C LEU A 179 3.71 -6.46 -13.00
N GLU A 180 2.55 -7.05 -13.28
CA GLU A 180 1.92 -7.03 -14.61
C GLU A 180 1.18 -5.72 -14.92
N VAL A 181 0.88 -4.90 -13.91
CA VAL A 181 0.20 -3.62 -14.08
C VAL A 181 1.09 -2.64 -14.88
N PRO A 182 0.60 -2.07 -16.00
CA PRO A 182 1.36 -1.09 -16.76
C PRO A 182 1.73 0.12 -15.92
N ALA A 183 2.99 0.56 -16.01
CA ALA A 183 3.53 1.69 -15.25
C ALA A 183 3.47 1.51 -13.72
N VAL A 184 3.48 0.27 -13.22
CA VAL A 184 3.59 -0.03 -11.79
C VAL A 184 4.70 0.78 -11.12
N ALA A 185 4.39 1.35 -9.97
CA ALA A 185 5.36 2.09 -9.18
C ALA A 185 6.36 1.13 -8.50
N ASP A 186 7.61 1.57 -8.34
CA ASP A 186 8.67 0.82 -7.64
C ASP A 186 8.72 -0.71 -7.92
N PRO A 187 8.86 -1.13 -9.19
CA PRO A 187 8.96 -2.55 -9.54
C PRO A 187 10.20 -3.23 -8.90
N GLY A 188 11.22 -2.45 -8.51
CA GLY A 188 12.41 -2.97 -7.83
C GLY A 188 12.07 -3.54 -6.46
N ARG A 189 11.35 -2.77 -5.64
CA ARG A 189 10.90 -3.22 -4.31
C ARG A 189 10.02 -4.47 -4.40
N LEU A 190 9.06 -4.49 -5.34
CA LEU A 190 8.18 -5.65 -5.53
C LEU A 190 8.96 -6.91 -5.94
N ARG A 191 9.95 -6.78 -6.83
CA ARG A 191 10.81 -7.91 -7.23
C ARG A 191 11.68 -8.45 -6.09
N VAL A 192 12.14 -7.58 -5.19
CA VAL A 192 12.89 -8.03 -3.99
C VAL A 192 11.98 -8.86 -3.09
N LEU A 193 10.75 -8.39 -2.82
CA LEU A 193 9.78 -9.16 -2.03
C LEU A 193 9.41 -10.48 -2.71
N LEU A 194 9.30 -10.49 -4.04
CA LEU A 194 9.00 -11.71 -4.79
C LEU A 194 10.15 -12.71 -4.68
N GLY A 195 11.39 -12.22 -4.73
CA GLY A 195 12.59 -13.02 -4.44
C GLY A 195 12.56 -13.61 -3.03
N MET A 196 12.20 -12.82 -2.01
CA MET A 196 12.06 -13.31 -0.63
C MET A 196 10.98 -14.39 -0.52
N ALA A 197 9.83 -14.20 -1.17
CA ALA A 197 8.77 -15.20 -1.25
C ALA A 197 9.25 -16.51 -1.91
N HIS A 198 10.00 -16.41 -3.02
CA HIS A 198 10.61 -17.58 -3.65
C HIS A 198 11.63 -18.30 -2.78
N LEU A 199 12.44 -17.57 -1.99
CA LEU A 199 13.36 -18.19 -1.03
C LEU A 199 12.59 -18.95 0.05
N ASP A 200 11.50 -18.38 0.57
CA ASP A 200 10.67 -19.05 1.59
C ASP A 200 10.00 -20.32 1.04
N MET A 201 9.48 -20.27 -0.20
CA MET A 201 8.95 -21.46 -0.89
C MET A 201 10.04 -22.52 -1.13
N ALA A 202 11.23 -22.11 -1.57
CA ALA A 202 12.34 -23.03 -1.78
C ALA A 202 12.77 -23.71 -0.46
N CYS A 203 12.85 -22.96 0.64
CA CYS A 203 13.08 -23.50 1.97
C CYS A 203 12.04 -24.56 2.35
N GLY A 204 10.75 -24.32 2.06
CA GLY A 204 9.69 -25.30 2.28
C GLY A 204 9.91 -26.62 1.53
N GLU A 205 10.22 -26.55 0.24
CA GLU A 205 10.51 -27.72 -0.59
C GLU A 205 11.77 -28.47 -0.14
N PHE A 206 12.83 -27.75 0.22
CA PHE A 206 14.05 -28.37 0.74
C PHE A 206 13.83 -29.05 2.09
N ALA A 207 13.01 -28.48 2.97
CA ALA A 207 12.64 -29.11 4.24
C ALA A 207 11.90 -30.44 4.02
N LEU A 208 10.91 -30.45 3.13
CA LEU A 208 10.19 -31.68 2.76
C LEU A 208 11.15 -32.74 2.17
N ALA A 209 12.10 -32.33 1.33
CA ALA A 209 13.08 -33.25 0.75
C ALA A 209 14.11 -33.77 1.78
N ALA A 210 14.46 -32.96 2.80
CA ALA A 210 15.37 -33.34 3.88
C ALA A 210 14.74 -34.32 4.88
N GLU A 211 13.42 -34.27 5.07
CA GLU A 211 12.66 -35.17 5.95
C GLU A 211 12.08 -36.39 5.20
N GLY A 212 11.95 -36.29 3.88
CA GLY A 212 11.34 -37.31 3.04
C GLY A 212 12.20 -38.55 2.81
N ALA A 213 11.58 -39.60 2.27
CA ALA A 213 12.29 -40.80 1.82
C ALA A 213 12.97 -40.53 0.47
N GLY A 214 14.29 -40.31 0.50
CA GLY A 214 15.12 -40.08 -0.68
C GLY A 214 16.41 -40.90 -0.64
N ASP A 215 17.21 -40.80 -1.70
CA ASP A 215 18.59 -41.29 -1.64
C ASP A 215 19.46 -40.36 -0.79
N ALA A 216 20.60 -40.89 -0.32
CA ALA A 216 21.45 -40.18 0.62
C ALA A 216 22.06 -38.88 0.07
N ASP A 217 22.27 -38.79 -1.25
CA ASP A 217 22.84 -37.59 -1.87
C ASP A 217 21.79 -36.47 -1.99
N GLY A 218 20.57 -36.82 -2.41
CA GLY A 218 19.44 -35.91 -2.50
C GLY A 218 19.06 -35.32 -1.14
N THR A 219 18.95 -36.16 -0.11
CA THR A 219 18.68 -35.69 1.26
C THR A 219 19.79 -34.77 1.77
N ALA A 220 21.07 -35.13 1.54
CA ALA A 220 22.19 -34.29 1.97
C ALA A 220 22.28 -32.96 1.19
N LEU A 221 21.91 -32.95 -0.09
CA LEU A 221 21.82 -31.72 -0.89
C LEU A 221 20.68 -30.83 -0.39
N ALA A 222 19.52 -31.40 -0.05
CA ALA A 222 18.40 -30.65 0.51
C ALA A 222 18.77 -29.97 1.83
N VAL A 223 19.46 -30.69 2.73
CA VAL A 223 20.02 -30.13 3.98
C VAL A 223 20.96 -28.96 3.68
N GLU A 224 21.90 -29.13 2.73
CA GLU A 224 22.85 -28.08 2.35
C GLU A 224 22.15 -26.83 1.81
N LEU A 225 21.21 -26.98 0.87
CA LEU A 225 20.48 -25.88 0.25
C LEU A 225 19.59 -25.17 1.26
N LEU A 226 18.87 -25.90 2.11
CA LEU A 226 18.04 -25.33 3.17
C LEU A 226 18.89 -24.51 4.14
N ALA A 227 19.95 -25.11 4.69
CA ALA A 227 20.80 -24.46 5.68
C ALA A 227 21.57 -23.25 5.12
N ARG A 228 21.85 -23.18 3.83
CA ARG A 228 22.45 -21.99 3.20
C ARG A 228 21.44 -20.93 2.77
N THR A 229 20.16 -21.29 2.60
CA THR A 229 19.12 -20.34 2.18
C THR A 229 18.48 -19.63 3.38
N LEU A 230 18.30 -20.34 4.50
CA LEU A 230 17.70 -19.79 5.73
C LEU A 230 18.37 -18.49 6.24
N PRO A 231 19.71 -18.35 6.24
CA PRO A 231 20.37 -17.10 6.66
C PRO A 231 20.00 -15.89 5.80
N LEU A 232 19.70 -16.09 4.50
CA LEU A 232 19.24 -15.01 3.62
C LEU A 232 17.87 -14.44 4.05
N ARG A 233 17.16 -15.16 4.91
CA ARG A 233 15.88 -14.76 5.52
C ARG A 233 16.02 -14.37 6.99
N GLY A 234 17.26 -14.24 7.51
CA GLY A 234 17.53 -13.93 8.91
C GLY A 234 17.21 -15.08 9.87
N ARG A 235 17.20 -16.33 9.35
CA ARG A 235 16.88 -17.54 10.11
C ARG A 235 18.15 -18.35 10.40
N ASP A 236 19.15 -17.69 10.98
CA ASP A 236 20.47 -18.29 11.26
C ASP A 236 20.39 -19.46 12.24
N GLU A 237 19.58 -19.35 13.29
CA GLU A 237 19.40 -20.43 14.28
C GLU A 237 18.77 -21.70 13.64
N ASP A 238 17.80 -21.51 12.73
CA ASP A 238 17.19 -22.62 11.99
C ASP A 238 18.21 -23.27 11.05
N ALA A 239 19.09 -22.48 10.43
CA ALA A 239 20.15 -23.00 9.58
C ALA A 239 21.12 -23.90 10.37
N GLU A 240 21.52 -23.48 11.56
CA GLU A 240 22.35 -24.29 12.46
C GLU A 240 21.65 -25.58 12.86
N ALA A 241 20.35 -25.52 13.17
CA ALA A 241 19.55 -26.69 13.50
C ALA A 241 19.47 -27.68 12.33
N VAL A 242 19.30 -27.21 11.09
CA VAL A 242 19.28 -28.04 9.88
C VAL A 242 20.64 -28.72 9.66
N TRP A 243 21.75 -28.00 9.85
CA TRP A 243 23.08 -28.61 9.79
C TRP A 243 23.27 -29.69 10.86
N ALA A 244 22.86 -29.41 12.10
CA ALA A 244 22.95 -30.36 13.20
C ALA A 244 22.10 -31.62 12.93
N TYR A 245 20.89 -31.44 12.40
CA TYR A 245 20.02 -32.54 11.97
C TYR A 245 20.70 -33.41 10.92
N GLY A 246 21.25 -32.83 9.85
CA GLY A 246 21.90 -33.60 8.79
C GLY A 246 23.17 -34.33 9.26
N LEU A 247 23.97 -33.72 10.13
CA LEU A 247 25.17 -34.34 10.71
C LEU A 247 24.83 -35.48 11.68
N GLY A 248 23.69 -35.39 12.36
CA GLY A 248 23.16 -36.38 13.28
C GLY A 248 22.19 -37.39 12.66
N HIS A 249 22.05 -37.41 11.33
CA HIS A 249 21.05 -38.21 10.64
C HIS A 249 21.24 -39.73 10.92
N PRO A 250 20.16 -40.51 11.16
CA PRO A 250 20.26 -41.95 11.46
C PRO A 250 20.90 -42.79 10.37
N ASP A 251 20.71 -42.39 9.10
CA ASP A 251 21.43 -42.97 7.97
C ASP A 251 22.85 -42.37 7.88
N ALA A 252 23.85 -43.22 8.14
CA ALA A 252 25.26 -42.85 8.08
C ALA A 252 25.71 -42.38 6.69
N ALA A 253 25.06 -42.80 5.60
CA ALA A 253 25.35 -42.33 4.27
C ALA A 253 24.98 -40.85 4.11
N VAL A 254 23.79 -40.45 4.58
CA VAL A 254 23.34 -39.05 4.60
C VAL A 254 24.29 -38.21 5.45
N ALA A 255 24.56 -38.62 6.69
CA ALA A 255 25.45 -37.88 7.59
C ALA A 255 26.88 -37.75 7.04
N GLY A 256 27.35 -38.76 6.30
CA GLY A 256 28.62 -38.71 5.57
C GLY A 256 28.64 -37.64 4.48
N GLN A 257 27.60 -37.58 3.65
CA GLN A 257 27.48 -36.59 2.58
C GLN A 257 27.30 -35.16 3.09
N VAL A 258 26.49 -34.96 4.14
CA VAL A 258 26.31 -33.65 4.77
C VAL A 258 27.64 -33.11 5.29
N ARG A 259 28.46 -33.95 5.93
CA ARG A 259 29.79 -33.56 6.41
C ARG A 259 30.72 -33.12 5.27
N LEU A 260 30.69 -33.77 4.12
CA LEU A 260 31.47 -33.36 2.94
C LEU A 260 31.03 -31.99 2.42
N ARG A 261 29.71 -31.73 2.41
CA ARG A 261 29.09 -30.49 1.90
C ARG A 261 29.32 -29.30 2.82
N LEU A 262 29.26 -29.49 4.13
CA LEU A 262 29.55 -28.45 5.13
C LEU A 262 30.95 -27.84 4.94
N HIS A 263 31.92 -28.65 4.53
CA HIS A 263 33.31 -28.21 4.32
C HIS A 263 33.62 -27.72 2.90
N ARG A 264 32.62 -27.66 1.99
CA ARG A 264 32.77 -26.90 0.75
C ARG A 264 32.65 -25.41 1.10
N GLU A 265 33.77 -24.75 1.31
CA GLU A 265 33.82 -23.28 1.33
C GLU A 265 33.41 -22.71 -0.03
N ASP A 266 32.76 -21.54 -0.02
CA ASP A 266 32.70 -20.69 -1.20
C ASP A 266 34.14 -20.27 -1.55
N PRO A 267 34.59 -20.42 -2.81
CA PRO A 267 35.90 -19.94 -3.20
C PRO A 267 36.00 -18.43 -2.88
N PRO A 268 37.13 -17.94 -2.35
CA PRO A 268 37.29 -16.51 -2.09
C PRO A 268 37.03 -15.73 -3.38
N LEU A 269 36.27 -14.64 -3.27
CA LEU A 269 36.08 -13.70 -4.38
C LEU A 269 37.48 -13.29 -4.88
N PRO A 270 37.75 -13.36 -6.20
CA PRO A 270 39.03 -12.90 -6.72
C PRO A 270 39.22 -11.43 -6.35
N ASP A 271 40.39 -11.08 -5.81
CA ASP A 271 40.76 -9.70 -5.51
C ASP A 271 40.53 -8.83 -6.75
N ALA A 272 39.76 -7.75 -6.57
CA ALA A 272 39.38 -6.79 -7.62
C ALA A 272 40.55 -5.94 -8.11
#